data_AF-A0A378LCI1-F1
#
_entry.id   AF-A0A378LCI1-F1
#
_cell.length_a   1.000
_cell.length_b   1.000
_cell.length_c   1.000
_cell.angle_alpha   90.00
_cell.angle_beta   90.00
_cell.angle_gamma   90.00
#
_symmetry.space_group_name_H-M   'P 1'
#
loop_
_entity.id
_entity.type
_entity.pdbx_description
1 polymer ?
#
loop_
_entity_poly.entity_id
_entity_poly.type
_entity_poly.pdbx_seq_one_letter_code
_entity_poly.pdbx_strand_id
1 'polypeptide(L)'
;MKRVTIQEALGKYDSKKGYRRTLIKEEPHIKELRSFFGDLKEDDLSPSSLQKLALILIGKNTRTDASESGKAFEGLVNMLGGYEALDTLNDANYLTEDNVVFLERHPNEAKALAPLIVSISKTPIGTDIKKVFSIAEKLKNPQELITVFKELELISHSKNAYFFINILSLLNQHNLNSDEVMPFLKGADASIIFIYQILETLAEKNPSLITQPNVIHLLKIKHHFDFHTLLKILPQDQETLDSLFQSDDTYTLGQHFWLEDIVKNFKEAGWDLHPYLGTILSGNIKGYAVRRALKELIELKLKPELLPQIVQTIFSHSHESTELMDAVKTLHKAGLDEQFLKIAFAVPKFSDRIAAALVTLQKAECYNEATKVYICLSPEHALGLAQFWIQFSNAECSDSSQRAAMLKRPQCASYTAEVIEFLQQHKLNNEKNVLAVCKAKLTSKALLNLLNLMLESKILVQPRLDILWSKLSFIKTLDSGAQCLANVGKLDDLNFDSLMSDPINAVALAENLGGKPFPKDNSPLKNPGAQDFSTIRKTTKILCQGYRQGLFSTGMSSEQRKDFIKAKQGKTVEESQKEIVVKIVGYLGNQALEEATERHIAEDTYSSFLKI
;
A
#
# COMPACT_ATOMS: atom_id res chain seq x y z
N MET A 1 -5.41 28.19 -55.66
CA MET A 1 -5.31 29.03 -56.89
C MET A 1 -6.49 28.74 -57.82
N LYS A 2 -7.04 29.75 -58.50
CA LYS A 2 -8.17 29.59 -59.44
C LYS A 2 -7.71 29.40 -60.88
N ARG A 3 -8.49 28.66 -61.66
CA ARG A 3 -8.29 28.48 -63.11
C ARG A 3 -8.20 29.81 -63.86
N VAL A 4 -9.02 30.79 -63.48
CA VAL A 4 -9.02 32.14 -64.09
C VAL A 4 -7.66 32.83 -63.98
N THR A 5 -6.89 32.56 -62.91
CA THR A 5 -5.55 33.13 -62.71
C THR A 5 -4.56 32.68 -63.78
N ILE A 6 -4.67 31.43 -64.23
CA ILE A 6 -3.86 30.88 -65.33
C ILE A 6 -4.30 31.50 -66.66
N GLN A 7 -5.61 31.67 -66.87
CA GLN A 7 -6.15 32.32 -68.06
C GLN A 7 -5.67 33.77 -68.19
N GLU A 8 -5.67 34.52 -67.10
CA GLU A 8 -5.17 35.89 -67.05
C GLU A 8 -3.66 35.97 -67.35
N ALA A 9 -2.87 35.03 -66.82
CA ALA A 9 -1.43 34.95 -67.12
C ALA A 9 -1.15 34.64 -68.60
N LEU A 10 -1.91 33.69 -69.19
CA LEU A 10 -1.85 33.39 -70.62
C LEU A 10 -2.29 34.59 -71.49
N GLY A 11 -3.32 35.32 -71.08
CA GLY A 11 -3.77 36.55 -71.77
C GLY A 11 -2.74 37.69 -71.69
N LYS A 12 -2.07 37.87 -70.55
CA LYS A 12 -0.94 38.81 -70.40
C LYS A 12 0.25 38.44 -71.28
N TYR A 13 0.54 37.15 -71.45
CA TYR A 13 1.55 36.69 -72.41
C TYR A 13 1.14 37.03 -73.85
N ASP A 14 -0.09 36.70 -74.23
CA ASP A 14 -0.58 36.87 -75.60
C ASP A 14 -0.64 38.34 -76.03
N SER A 15 -0.94 39.24 -75.12
CA SER A 15 -0.96 40.70 -75.39
C SER A 15 0.44 41.31 -75.53
N LYS A 16 1.50 40.64 -75.06
CA LYS A 16 2.87 41.16 -75.04
C LYS A 16 3.87 40.36 -75.88
N LYS A 17 3.46 39.22 -76.45
CA LYS A 17 4.34 38.40 -77.30
C LYS A 17 4.61 39.14 -78.63
N GLY A 18 5.89 39.32 -78.95
CA GLY A 18 6.29 39.99 -80.20
C GLY A 18 5.83 39.25 -81.46
N TYR A 19 5.64 39.99 -82.55
CA TYR A 19 5.05 39.53 -83.82
C TYR A 19 5.62 38.21 -84.38
N ARG A 20 6.92 37.94 -84.18
CA ARG A 20 7.59 36.68 -84.59
C ARG A 20 7.10 35.43 -83.84
N ARG A 21 6.66 35.55 -82.59
CA ARG A 21 6.15 34.43 -81.77
C ARG A 21 4.69 34.09 -82.08
N THR A 22 3.96 35.03 -82.67
CA THR A 22 2.57 34.84 -83.09
C THR A 22 2.43 33.96 -84.34
N LEU A 23 3.49 33.87 -85.17
CA LEU A 23 3.40 33.29 -86.51
C LEU A 23 4.33 32.07 -86.78
N ILE A 24 5.38 31.84 -85.98
CA ILE A 24 6.47 30.90 -86.37
C ILE A 24 6.59 29.68 -85.46
N LYS A 25 6.58 29.83 -84.14
CA LYS A 25 6.69 28.68 -83.20
C LYS A 25 6.32 29.12 -81.78
N GLU A 26 5.29 28.49 -81.19
CA GLU A 26 4.97 28.68 -79.78
C GLU A 26 6.06 28.04 -78.90
N GLU A 27 6.39 28.68 -77.78
CA GLU A 27 7.38 28.15 -76.84
C GLU A 27 6.84 26.84 -76.21
N PRO A 28 7.66 25.77 -76.10
CA PRO A 28 7.22 24.47 -75.60
C PRO A 28 6.47 24.53 -74.26
N HIS A 29 6.95 25.32 -73.30
CA HIS A 29 6.31 25.48 -71.98
C HIS A 29 4.98 26.25 -72.02
N ILE A 30 4.81 27.18 -72.97
CA ILE A 30 3.53 27.88 -73.17
C ILE A 30 2.51 26.91 -73.76
N LYS A 31 2.92 26.08 -74.72
CA LYS A 31 2.10 25.02 -75.28
C LYS A 31 1.68 24.00 -74.22
N GLU A 32 2.60 23.62 -73.35
CA GLU A 32 2.35 22.71 -72.22
C GLU A 32 1.38 23.33 -71.20
N LEU A 33 1.56 24.60 -70.83
CA LEU A 33 0.64 25.32 -69.95
C LEU A 33 -0.77 25.47 -70.55
N ARG A 34 -0.88 25.71 -71.87
CA ARG A 34 -2.17 25.73 -72.57
C ARG A 34 -2.86 24.37 -72.59
N SER A 35 -2.10 23.31 -72.81
CA SER A 35 -2.63 21.94 -72.74
C SER A 35 -3.18 21.67 -71.35
N PHE A 36 -2.38 21.94 -70.32
CA PHE A 36 -2.80 21.83 -68.92
C PHE A 36 -4.07 22.65 -68.63
N PHE A 37 -4.13 23.91 -69.07
CA PHE A 37 -5.31 24.76 -68.89
C PHE A 37 -6.56 24.24 -69.63
N GLY A 38 -6.39 23.64 -70.81
CA GLY A 38 -7.47 23.01 -71.58
C GLY A 38 -8.02 21.76 -70.89
N ASP A 39 -7.15 21.02 -70.21
CA ASP A 39 -7.48 19.79 -69.48
C ASP A 39 -8.08 20.05 -68.09
N LEU A 40 -7.95 21.26 -67.54
CA LEU A 40 -8.58 21.65 -66.26
C LEU A 40 -10.11 21.66 -66.39
N LYS A 41 -10.76 20.87 -65.53
CA LYS A 41 -12.24 20.82 -65.40
C LYS A 41 -12.75 21.53 -64.15
N GLU A 42 -11.87 21.84 -63.22
CA GLU A 42 -12.16 22.42 -61.91
C GLU A 42 -11.87 23.93 -61.92
N ASP A 43 -12.68 24.71 -61.20
CA ASP A 43 -12.49 26.16 -61.07
C ASP A 43 -11.39 26.52 -60.06
N ASP A 44 -11.29 25.76 -58.97
CA ASP A 44 -10.16 25.79 -58.04
C ASP A 44 -9.23 24.62 -58.35
N LEU A 45 -7.93 24.87 -58.42
CA LEU A 45 -6.97 23.82 -58.71
C LEU A 45 -6.87 22.84 -57.54
N SER A 46 -7.10 21.54 -57.83
CA SER A 46 -6.76 20.44 -56.93
C SER A 46 -5.26 20.36 -56.61
N PRO A 47 -4.87 19.72 -55.50
CA PRO A 47 -3.46 19.53 -55.12
C PRO A 47 -2.59 18.93 -56.23
N SER A 48 -3.07 17.88 -56.91
CA SER A 48 -2.39 17.27 -58.07
C SER A 48 -2.23 18.24 -59.24
N SER A 49 -3.21 19.11 -59.47
CA SER A 49 -3.16 20.14 -60.52
C SER A 49 -2.18 21.26 -60.17
N LEU A 50 -2.10 21.67 -58.90
CA LEU A 50 -1.10 22.63 -58.41
C LEU A 50 0.33 22.09 -58.56
N GLN A 51 0.57 20.84 -58.22
CA GLN A 51 1.88 20.20 -58.40
C GLN A 51 2.28 20.14 -59.88
N LYS A 52 1.35 19.72 -60.76
CA LYS A 52 1.59 19.72 -62.22
C LYS A 52 1.89 21.12 -62.75
N LEU A 53 1.13 22.13 -62.30
CA LEU A 53 1.40 23.52 -62.65
C LEU A 53 2.80 23.96 -62.19
N ALA A 54 3.20 23.63 -60.95
CA ALA A 54 4.54 23.93 -60.45
C ALA A 54 5.64 23.31 -61.31
N LEU A 55 5.50 22.02 -61.69
CA LEU A 55 6.43 21.32 -62.58
C LEU A 55 6.55 22.00 -63.96
N ILE A 56 5.42 22.38 -64.57
CA ILE A 56 5.40 23.08 -65.86
C ILE A 56 6.13 24.43 -65.76
N LEU A 57 5.92 25.16 -64.66
CA LEU A 57 6.51 26.48 -64.46
C LEU A 57 8.02 26.42 -64.22
N ILE A 58 8.52 25.48 -63.41
CA ILE A 58 9.97 25.30 -63.20
C ILE A 58 10.67 24.64 -64.39
N GLY A 59 9.98 23.89 -65.24
CA GLY A 59 10.57 23.28 -66.44
C GLY A 59 11.14 24.31 -67.44
N LYS A 60 10.82 25.59 -67.27
CA LYS A 60 11.26 26.69 -68.13
C LYS A 60 12.75 27.02 -67.98
N ASN A 61 13.47 26.92 -69.09
CA ASN A 61 14.92 27.22 -69.17
C ASN A 61 15.27 28.73 -69.21
N THR A 62 14.34 29.60 -69.61
CA THR A 62 14.57 31.06 -69.75
C THR A 62 13.71 31.85 -68.77
N ARG A 63 14.23 32.02 -67.54
CA ARG A 63 13.52 32.66 -66.42
C ARG A 63 13.89 34.13 -66.21
N THR A 64 14.41 34.79 -67.23
CA THR A 64 14.95 36.16 -67.13
C THR A 64 13.87 37.22 -67.31
N ASP A 65 13.97 38.30 -66.52
CA ASP A 65 13.11 39.50 -66.59
C ASP A 65 13.24 40.24 -67.93
N ALA A 66 14.25 39.89 -68.73
CA ALA A 66 14.52 40.48 -70.03
C ALA A 66 13.51 40.05 -71.10
N SER A 67 12.71 38.99 -70.87
CA SER A 67 11.75 38.49 -71.86
C SER A 67 10.31 38.50 -71.33
N GLU A 68 9.35 38.94 -72.16
CA GLU A 68 7.92 38.95 -71.80
C GLU A 68 7.35 37.54 -71.54
N SER A 69 7.98 36.51 -72.10
CA SER A 69 7.71 35.12 -71.70
C SER A 69 8.09 34.90 -70.24
N GLY A 70 9.29 35.30 -69.82
CA GLY A 70 9.75 35.21 -68.42
C GLY A 70 8.80 35.89 -67.45
N LYS A 71 8.44 37.15 -67.73
CA LYS A 71 7.50 37.96 -66.92
C LYS A 71 6.09 37.38 -66.84
N ALA A 72 5.62 36.70 -67.89
CA ALA A 72 4.25 36.19 -67.93
C ALA A 72 3.97 35.12 -66.86
N PHE A 73 4.99 34.36 -66.45
CA PHE A 73 4.88 33.30 -65.45
C PHE A 73 5.31 33.74 -64.06
N GLU A 74 6.04 34.84 -63.96
CA GLU A 74 6.50 35.40 -62.69
C GLU A 74 5.34 35.59 -61.71
N GLY A 75 4.19 36.10 -62.19
CA GLY A 75 2.98 36.22 -61.36
C GLY A 75 2.44 34.88 -60.85
N LEU A 76 2.41 33.84 -61.70
CA LEU A 76 1.94 32.50 -61.31
C LEU A 76 2.92 31.81 -60.35
N VAL A 77 4.22 31.94 -60.63
CA VAL A 77 5.28 31.34 -59.83
C VAL A 77 5.37 32.02 -58.47
N ASN A 78 5.24 33.34 -58.40
CA ASN A 78 5.21 34.08 -57.14
C ASN A 78 4.01 33.68 -56.27
N MET A 79 2.85 33.36 -56.88
CA MET A 79 1.71 32.80 -56.14
C MET A 79 1.95 31.39 -55.59
N LEU A 80 2.92 30.65 -56.15
CA LEU A 80 3.36 29.35 -55.65
C LEU A 80 4.65 29.45 -54.80
N GLY A 81 5.10 30.66 -54.47
CA GLY A 81 6.26 30.88 -53.60
C GLY A 81 7.58 31.23 -54.27
N GLY A 82 7.60 31.41 -55.60
CA GLY A 82 8.77 31.82 -56.36
C GLY A 82 9.58 30.66 -56.94
N TYR A 83 10.41 30.94 -57.97
CA TYR A 83 11.21 29.91 -58.64
C TYR A 83 12.17 29.21 -57.67
N GLU A 84 12.85 29.99 -56.82
CA GLU A 84 13.85 29.48 -55.89
C GLU A 84 13.27 28.47 -54.88
N ALA A 85 12.06 28.70 -54.38
CA ALA A 85 11.38 27.78 -53.47
C ALA A 85 11.00 26.47 -54.17
N LEU A 86 10.43 26.57 -55.38
CA LEU A 86 10.01 25.41 -56.16
C LEU A 86 11.19 24.59 -56.69
N ASP A 87 12.27 25.24 -57.13
CA ASP A 87 13.53 24.57 -57.51
C ASP A 87 14.12 23.84 -56.30
N THR A 88 14.17 24.47 -55.13
CA THR A 88 14.67 23.84 -53.89
C THR A 88 13.92 22.55 -53.57
N LEU A 89 12.58 22.55 -53.69
CA LEU A 89 11.77 21.35 -53.49
C LEU A 89 12.01 20.31 -54.59
N ASN A 90 12.09 20.73 -55.86
CA ASN A 90 12.25 19.85 -57.00
C ASN A 90 13.62 19.16 -57.04
N ASP A 91 14.70 19.91 -56.81
CA ASP A 91 16.07 19.42 -56.77
C ASP A 91 16.26 18.39 -55.65
N ALA A 92 15.51 18.55 -54.56
CA ALA A 92 15.50 17.60 -53.45
C ALA A 92 14.49 16.44 -53.62
N ASN A 93 13.74 16.37 -54.74
CA ASN A 93 12.66 15.41 -55.00
C ASN A 93 11.48 15.47 -53.99
N TYR A 94 11.22 16.65 -53.41
CA TYR A 94 10.13 16.92 -52.47
C TYR A 94 9.11 17.93 -53.01
N LEU A 95 9.03 18.12 -54.33
CA LEU A 95 7.95 18.89 -54.96
C LEU A 95 6.65 18.07 -55.00
N THR A 96 6.10 17.75 -53.82
CA THR A 96 4.87 16.97 -53.64
C THR A 96 3.63 17.85 -53.68
N GLU A 97 2.44 17.23 -53.85
CA GLU A 97 1.15 17.94 -53.80
C GLU A 97 1.01 18.77 -52.53
N ASP A 98 1.34 18.20 -51.37
CA ASP A 98 1.16 18.85 -50.07
C ASP A 98 2.10 20.03 -49.87
N ASN A 99 3.36 19.89 -50.29
CA ASN A 99 4.36 20.94 -50.17
C ASN A 99 4.00 22.14 -51.07
N VAL A 100 3.54 21.87 -52.29
CA VAL A 100 3.10 22.93 -53.21
C VAL A 100 1.84 23.64 -52.71
N VAL A 101 0.85 22.88 -52.20
CA VAL A 101 -0.35 23.47 -51.57
C VAL A 101 0.01 24.32 -50.36
N PHE A 102 1.00 23.91 -49.56
CA PHE A 102 1.43 24.69 -48.41
C PHE A 102 2.13 25.99 -48.84
N LEU A 103 3.03 25.96 -49.82
CA LEU A 103 3.69 27.17 -50.33
C LEU A 103 2.72 28.14 -51.01
N GLU A 104 1.68 27.65 -51.69
CA GLU A 104 0.63 28.49 -52.29
C GLU A 104 -0.15 29.30 -51.25
N ARG A 105 -0.28 28.79 -50.03
CA ARG A 105 -0.91 29.49 -48.91
C ARG A 105 0.01 30.51 -48.24
N HIS A 106 1.33 30.37 -48.38
CA HIS A 106 2.36 31.21 -47.74
C HIS A 106 3.40 31.71 -48.76
N PRO A 107 2.98 32.43 -49.82
CA PRO A 107 3.86 32.75 -50.94
C PRO A 107 5.00 33.71 -50.59
N ASN A 108 4.83 34.58 -49.59
CA ASN A 108 5.85 35.56 -49.19
C ASN A 108 6.99 34.92 -48.38
N GLU A 109 6.67 33.87 -47.63
CA GLU A 109 7.57 33.13 -46.74
C GLU A 109 8.22 31.93 -47.45
N ALA A 110 7.68 31.53 -48.61
CA ALA A 110 8.00 30.29 -49.30
C ALA A 110 9.49 30.05 -49.57
N LYS A 111 10.24 31.10 -49.97
CA LYS A 111 11.69 31.02 -50.17
C LYS A 111 12.44 30.56 -48.91
N ALA A 112 12.01 31.01 -47.73
CA ALA A 112 12.60 30.62 -46.47
C ALA A 112 12.03 29.29 -45.92
N LEU A 113 10.79 28.94 -46.28
CA LEU A 113 10.14 27.67 -45.90
C LEU A 113 10.68 26.47 -46.67
N ALA A 114 10.94 26.60 -47.98
CA ALA A 114 11.30 25.47 -48.83
C ALA A 114 12.51 24.65 -48.31
N PRO A 115 13.64 25.26 -47.91
CA PRO A 115 14.75 24.52 -47.31
C PRO A 115 14.36 23.78 -46.01
N LEU A 116 13.51 24.39 -45.17
CA LEU A 116 13.05 23.79 -43.91
C LEU A 116 12.10 22.61 -44.17
N ILE A 117 11.20 22.74 -45.14
CA ILE A 117 10.32 21.64 -45.59
C ILE A 117 11.15 20.46 -46.08
N VAL A 118 12.17 20.70 -46.92
CA VAL A 118 13.09 19.65 -47.38
C VAL A 118 13.80 18.99 -46.19
N SER A 119 14.29 19.80 -45.24
CA SER A 119 14.98 19.29 -44.05
C SER A 119 14.09 18.35 -43.24
N ILE A 120 12.87 18.78 -42.90
CA ILE A 120 11.88 17.97 -42.16
C ILE A 120 11.49 16.73 -42.97
N SER A 121 11.29 16.85 -44.28
CA SER A 121 10.84 15.75 -45.15
C SER A 121 11.87 14.62 -45.28
N LYS A 122 13.15 14.87 -44.93
CA LYS A 122 14.21 13.84 -44.87
C LYS A 122 14.22 13.07 -43.55
N THR A 123 13.49 13.52 -42.55
CA THR A 123 13.36 12.84 -41.25
C THR A 123 12.23 11.80 -41.29
N PRO A 124 12.12 10.88 -40.30
CA PRO A 124 10.98 9.96 -40.21
C PRO A 124 9.61 10.65 -40.17
N ILE A 125 9.54 11.87 -39.63
CA ILE A 125 8.32 12.70 -39.59
C ILE A 125 7.88 13.15 -40.98
N GLY A 126 8.78 13.15 -41.98
CA GLY A 126 8.49 13.58 -43.34
C GLY A 126 7.34 12.82 -44.00
N THR A 127 7.07 11.59 -43.55
CA THR A 127 5.91 10.81 -44.01
C THR A 127 4.56 11.43 -43.62
N ASP A 128 4.52 12.22 -42.55
CA ASP A 128 3.35 12.91 -42.01
C ASP A 128 3.47 14.44 -42.11
N ILE A 129 4.10 14.96 -43.19
CA ILE A 129 4.39 16.40 -43.34
C ILE A 129 3.15 17.30 -43.23
N LYS A 130 1.97 16.81 -43.64
CA LYS A 130 0.67 17.51 -43.45
C LYS A 130 0.42 17.87 -41.99
N LYS A 131 0.81 16.98 -41.08
CA LYS A 131 0.65 17.18 -39.64
C LYS A 131 1.52 18.33 -39.17
N VAL A 132 2.77 18.39 -39.63
CA VAL A 132 3.70 19.51 -39.38
C VAL A 132 3.11 20.83 -39.87
N PHE A 133 2.54 20.85 -41.08
CA PHE A 133 1.89 22.04 -41.64
C PHE A 133 0.72 22.50 -40.77
N SER A 134 -0.15 21.56 -40.39
CA SER A 134 -1.28 21.87 -39.50
C SER A 134 -0.83 22.35 -38.11
N ILE A 135 0.34 21.90 -37.64
CA ILE A 135 0.95 22.35 -36.39
C ILE A 135 1.38 23.81 -36.50
N ALA A 136 2.17 24.12 -37.52
CA ALA A 136 2.70 25.45 -37.75
C ALA A 136 1.60 26.50 -37.93
N GLU A 137 0.54 26.18 -38.67
CA GLU A 137 -0.54 27.11 -39.00
C GLU A 137 -1.45 27.45 -37.81
N LYS A 138 -1.41 26.67 -36.73
CA LYS A 138 -2.27 26.84 -35.54
C LYS A 138 -1.56 27.37 -34.30
N LEU A 139 -0.23 27.47 -34.31
CA LEU A 139 0.54 28.04 -33.20
C LEU A 139 0.17 29.52 -32.98
N LYS A 140 0.06 29.96 -31.73
CA LYS A 140 -0.50 31.26 -31.31
C LYS A 140 0.24 32.50 -31.85
N ASN A 141 1.51 32.37 -32.25
CA ASN A 141 2.22 33.39 -33.03
C ASN A 141 2.46 32.91 -34.47
N PRO A 142 1.41 32.67 -35.27
CA PRO A 142 1.56 32.17 -36.64
C PRO A 142 2.15 33.25 -37.56
N GLN A 143 2.14 34.51 -37.13
CA GLN A 143 2.70 35.65 -37.87
C GLN A 143 4.24 35.55 -38.03
N GLU A 144 4.91 34.69 -37.28
CA GLU A 144 6.31 34.31 -37.48
C GLU A 144 6.46 32.85 -37.93
N LEU A 145 5.72 32.46 -38.98
CA LEU A 145 5.70 31.11 -39.53
C LEU A 145 7.10 30.49 -39.73
N ILE A 146 8.09 31.30 -40.15
CA ILE A 146 9.48 30.86 -40.31
C ILE A 146 10.13 30.47 -38.98
N THR A 147 9.92 31.25 -37.92
CA THR A 147 10.45 30.95 -36.59
C THR A 147 9.90 29.63 -36.09
N VAL A 148 8.59 29.44 -36.22
CA VAL A 148 7.90 28.18 -35.88
C VAL A 148 8.45 27.00 -36.67
N PHE A 149 8.61 27.15 -37.99
CA PHE A 149 9.16 26.09 -38.83
C PHE A 149 10.59 25.72 -38.47
N LYS A 150 11.43 26.69 -38.09
CA LYS A 150 12.78 26.40 -37.59
C LYS A 150 12.72 25.56 -36.31
N GLU A 151 11.79 25.83 -35.41
CA GLU A 151 11.62 25.01 -34.20
C GLU A 151 11.12 23.60 -34.52
N LEU A 152 10.13 23.47 -35.41
CA LEU A 152 9.64 22.17 -35.86
C LEU A 152 10.72 21.37 -36.61
N GLU A 153 11.58 22.05 -37.35
CA GLU A 153 12.75 21.45 -38.01
C GLU A 153 13.74 20.91 -36.98
N LEU A 154 14.08 21.67 -35.95
CA LEU A 154 14.91 21.19 -34.84
C LEU A 154 14.28 19.98 -34.13
N ILE A 155 12.97 20.03 -33.85
CA ILE A 155 12.22 18.93 -33.22
C ILE A 155 12.25 17.69 -34.12
N SER A 156 12.08 17.84 -35.43
CA SER A 156 12.02 16.72 -36.39
C SER A 156 13.31 15.89 -36.45
N HIS A 157 14.45 16.52 -36.12
CA HIS A 157 15.76 15.86 -36.05
C HIS A 157 16.08 15.27 -34.67
N SER A 158 15.22 15.50 -33.66
CA SER A 158 15.41 14.93 -32.32
C SER A 158 15.09 13.44 -32.30
N LYS A 159 15.66 12.72 -31.33
CA LYS A 159 15.36 11.27 -31.14
C LYS A 159 13.89 11.02 -30.82
N ASN A 160 13.21 11.99 -30.20
CA ASN A 160 11.83 11.89 -29.76
C ASN A 160 10.85 12.63 -30.68
N ALA A 161 11.25 12.97 -31.92
CA ALA A 161 10.49 13.77 -32.86
C ALA A 161 9.03 13.30 -33.00
N TYR A 162 8.82 11.99 -33.12
CA TYR A 162 7.49 11.36 -33.20
C TYR A 162 6.57 11.80 -32.06
N PHE A 163 7.04 11.73 -30.82
CA PHE A 163 6.24 12.06 -29.64
C PHE A 163 5.91 13.56 -29.58
N PHE A 164 6.89 14.43 -29.85
CA PHE A 164 6.65 15.88 -29.88
C PHE A 164 5.60 16.27 -30.92
N ILE A 165 5.73 15.78 -32.16
CA ILE A 165 4.81 16.11 -33.24
C ILE A 165 3.40 15.59 -32.94
N ASN A 166 3.28 14.42 -32.34
CA ASN A 166 1.99 13.87 -31.95
C ASN A 166 1.34 14.64 -30.79
N ILE A 167 2.11 15.04 -29.78
CA ILE A 167 1.61 15.91 -28.69
C ILE A 167 1.14 17.25 -29.28
N LEU A 168 1.95 17.93 -30.08
CA LEU A 168 1.60 19.23 -30.67
C LEU A 168 0.34 19.14 -31.52
N SER A 169 0.21 18.07 -32.32
CA SER A 169 -1.00 17.83 -33.09
C SER A 169 -2.22 17.59 -32.20
N LEU A 170 -2.08 16.86 -31.10
CA LEU A 170 -3.19 16.61 -30.18
C LEU A 170 -3.60 17.91 -29.48
N LEU A 171 -2.64 18.69 -28.98
CA LEU A 171 -2.91 20.01 -28.39
C LEU A 171 -3.63 20.93 -29.38
N ASN A 172 -3.27 20.88 -30.66
CA ASN A 172 -3.96 21.62 -31.72
C ASN A 172 -5.41 21.21 -31.98
N GLN A 173 -5.76 19.94 -31.77
CA GLN A 173 -7.15 19.49 -31.87
C GLN A 173 -8.01 20.09 -30.76
N HIS A 174 -7.40 20.33 -29.59
CA HIS A 174 -8.04 20.93 -28.42
C HIS A 174 -7.80 22.45 -28.29
N ASN A 175 -7.17 23.10 -29.27
CA ASN A 175 -6.77 24.52 -29.24
C ASN A 175 -5.91 24.92 -28.01
N LEU A 176 -5.06 24.01 -27.53
CA LEU A 176 -4.19 24.18 -26.37
C LEU A 176 -2.73 24.46 -26.72
N ASN A 177 -2.42 24.58 -28.00
CA ASN A 177 -1.07 24.89 -28.47
C ASN A 177 -0.76 26.39 -28.33
N SER A 178 -0.61 26.83 -27.07
CA SER A 178 -0.48 28.23 -26.68
C SER A 178 0.90 28.55 -26.09
N ASP A 179 1.25 29.84 -26.05
CA ASP A 179 2.50 30.33 -25.44
C ASP A 179 2.66 29.95 -23.96
N GLU A 180 1.57 29.56 -23.30
CA GLU A 180 1.61 29.10 -21.91
C GLU A 180 2.04 27.63 -21.79
N VAL A 181 1.68 26.78 -22.75
CA VAL A 181 1.96 25.33 -22.74
C VAL A 181 3.33 25.04 -23.35
N MET A 182 3.69 25.76 -24.42
CA MET A 182 4.90 25.52 -25.20
C MET A 182 6.23 25.58 -24.42
N PRO A 183 6.45 26.52 -23.48
CA PRO A 183 7.67 26.56 -22.69
C PRO A 183 7.90 25.29 -21.86
N PHE A 184 6.83 24.72 -21.31
CA PHE A 184 6.92 23.49 -20.51
C PHE A 184 7.21 22.27 -21.39
N LEU A 185 6.59 22.20 -22.58
CA LEU A 185 6.81 21.11 -23.51
C LEU A 185 8.27 21.04 -24.00
N LYS A 186 8.88 22.20 -24.30
CA LYS A 186 10.30 22.29 -24.72
C LYS A 186 11.27 21.77 -23.65
N GLY A 187 10.92 21.93 -22.37
CA GLY A 187 11.74 21.45 -21.25
C GLY A 187 11.60 19.95 -20.96
N ALA A 188 10.69 19.24 -21.62
CA ALA A 188 10.24 17.91 -21.23
C ALA A 188 10.83 16.73 -22.03
N ASP A 189 11.95 16.93 -22.74
CA ASP A 189 12.50 15.94 -23.69
C ASP A 189 12.73 14.54 -23.05
N ALA A 190 13.20 14.48 -21.81
CA ALA A 190 13.42 13.21 -21.11
C ALA A 190 12.12 12.44 -20.78
N SER A 191 10.99 13.14 -20.64
CA SER A 191 9.69 12.60 -20.22
C SER A 191 8.64 12.59 -21.32
N ILE A 192 9.01 13.03 -22.53
CA ILE A 192 8.06 13.30 -23.62
C ILE A 192 7.27 12.06 -24.06
N ILE A 193 7.90 10.88 -23.97
CA ILE A 193 7.26 9.60 -24.27
C ILE A 193 6.07 9.36 -23.32
N PHE A 194 6.27 9.56 -22.02
CA PHE A 194 5.23 9.36 -21.02
C PHE A 194 4.17 10.46 -21.08
N ILE A 195 4.56 11.71 -21.32
CA ILE A 195 3.61 12.81 -21.56
C ILE A 195 2.68 12.46 -22.72
N TYR A 196 3.23 12.00 -23.83
CA TYR A 196 2.44 11.56 -24.98
C TYR A 196 1.47 10.45 -24.59
N GLN A 197 1.95 9.42 -23.90
CA GLN A 197 1.12 8.29 -23.48
C GLN A 197 0.01 8.70 -22.51
N ILE A 198 0.25 9.65 -21.61
CA ILE A 198 -0.78 10.18 -20.71
C ILE A 198 -1.84 10.93 -21.53
N LEU A 199 -1.43 11.85 -22.40
CA LEU A 199 -2.36 12.63 -23.21
C LEU A 199 -3.16 11.75 -24.18
N GLU A 200 -2.54 10.73 -24.77
CA GLU A 200 -3.20 9.72 -25.60
C GLU A 200 -4.26 8.95 -24.78
N THR A 201 -3.91 8.52 -23.56
CA THR A 201 -4.85 7.83 -22.66
C THR A 201 -6.06 8.73 -22.34
N LEU A 202 -5.83 10.02 -22.05
CA LEU A 202 -6.91 10.98 -21.83
C LEU A 202 -7.75 11.20 -23.08
N ALA A 203 -7.12 11.33 -24.25
CA ALA A 203 -7.81 11.55 -25.52
C ALA A 203 -8.72 10.39 -25.89
N GLU A 204 -8.28 9.15 -25.65
CA GLU A 204 -9.07 7.94 -25.94
C GLU A 204 -10.26 7.77 -24.99
N LYS A 205 -10.08 8.13 -23.71
CA LYS A 205 -11.02 7.75 -22.66
C LYS A 205 -11.94 8.88 -22.21
N ASN A 206 -11.39 10.07 -22.03
CA ASN A 206 -12.13 11.25 -21.64
C ASN A 206 -11.47 12.53 -22.19
N PRO A 207 -11.68 12.85 -23.48
CA PRO A 207 -11.06 14.01 -24.12
C PRO A 207 -11.44 15.35 -23.48
N SER A 208 -12.52 15.41 -22.68
CA SER A 208 -12.93 16.63 -21.97
C SER A 208 -11.93 17.05 -20.89
N LEU A 209 -11.07 16.14 -20.41
CA LEU A 209 -10.02 16.41 -19.43
C LEU A 209 -8.77 17.04 -20.05
N ILE A 210 -8.65 17.05 -21.37
CA ILE A 210 -7.57 17.75 -22.08
C ILE A 210 -7.92 19.25 -22.09
N THR A 211 -7.65 19.89 -20.96
CA THR A 211 -7.85 21.33 -20.73
C THR A 211 -6.50 22.00 -20.50
N GLN A 212 -6.44 23.33 -20.71
CA GLN A 212 -5.21 24.09 -20.50
C GLN A 212 -4.63 23.92 -19.08
N PRO A 213 -5.42 24.03 -17.98
CA PRO A 213 -4.88 23.82 -16.63
C PRO A 213 -4.32 22.40 -16.42
N ASN A 214 -5.03 21.36 -16.87
CA ASN A 214 -4.61 19.98 -16.69
C ASN A 214 -3.33 19.67 -17.46
N VAL A 215 -3.20 20.17 -18.70
CA VAL A 215 -1.98 20.00 -19.50
C VAL A 215 -0.80 20.72 -18.88
N ILE A 216 -0.99 21.96 -18.38
CA ILE A 216 0.09 22.69 -17.70
C ILE A 216 0.53 21.96 -16.43
N HIS A 217 -0.40 21.43 -15.63
CA HIS A 217 -0.03 20.63 -14.45
C HIS A 217 0.69 19.34 -14.84
N LEU A 218 0.17 18.61 -15.81
CA LEU A 218 0.78 17.40 -16.34
C LEU A 218 2.22 17.64 -16.79
N LEU A 219 2.51 18.73 -17.49
CA LEU A 219 3.87 19.03 -17.94
C LEU A 219 4.83 19.43 -16.80
N LYS A 220 4.30 19.76 -15.63
CA LYS A 220 5.07 20.15 -14.43
C LYS A 220 5.32 18.99 -13.47
N ILE A 221 4.64 17.85 -13.64
CA ILE A 221 4.80 16.71 -12.74
C ILE A 221 6.22 16.14 -12.82
N LYS A 222 6.72 15.61 -11.71
CA LYS A 222 8.06 15.01 -11.69
C LYS A 222 8.04 13.57 -12.20
N HIS A 223 7.00 12.81 -11.84
CA HIS A 223 6.98 11.35 -11.99
C HIS A 223 5.97 10.88 -13.06
N HIS A 224 6.20 11.29 -14.32
CA HIS A 224 5.29 11.01 -15.44
C HIS A 224 4.99 9.51 -15.67
N PHE A 225 5.97 8.63 -15.48
CA PHE A 225 5.77 7.19 -15.64
C PHE A 225 4.80 6.62 -14.60
N ASP A 226 4.98 7.01 -13.34
CA ASP A 226 4.13 6.59 -12.22
C ASP A 226 2.72 7.16 -12.39
N PHE A 227 2.62 8.44 -12.76
CA PHE A 227 1.35 9.10 -13.08
C PHE A 227 0.58 8.34 -14.18
N HIS A 228 1.24 8.00 -15.28
CA HIS A 228 0.61 7.25 -16.37
C HIS A 228 0.10 5.89 -15.93
N THR A 229 0.88 5.19 -15.12
CA THR A 229 0.51 3.87 -14.59
C THR A 229 -0.73 3.98 -13.72
N LEU A 230 -0.81 4.98 -12.85
CA LEU A 230 -1.97 5.23 -11.99
C LEU A 230 -3.22 5.65 -12.78
N LEU A 231 -3.06 6.53 -13.78
CA LEU A 231 -4.16 7.01 -14.62
C LEU A 231 -4.86 5.88 -15.39
N LYS A 232 -4.13 4.80 -15.74
CA LYS A 232 -4.71 3.63 -16.40
C LYS A 232 -5.62 2.81 -15.48
N ILE A 233 -5.38 2.86 -14.17
CA ILE A 233 -6.06 2.06 -13.16
C ILE A 233 -7.27 2.82 -12.62
N LEU A 234 -7.11 4.12 -12.36
CA LEU A 234 -8.10 4.96 -11.71
C LEU A 234 -9.20 5.44 -12.67
N PRO A 235 -10.37 5.86 -12.13
CA PRO A 235 -11.38 6.56 -12.92
C PRO A 235 -10.81 7.78 -13.65
N GLN A 236 -11.25 8.03 -14.88
CA GLN A 236 -10.73 9.13 -15.72
C GLN A 236 -11.71 10.29 -15.70
N ASP A 237 -11.73 11.00 -14.56
CA ASP A 237 -12.51 12.20 -14.29
C ASP A 237 -11.63 13.30 -13.68
N GLN A 238 -12.20 14.50 -13.53
CA GLN A 238 -11.46 15.66 -13.04
C GLN A 238 -11.03 15.50 -11.58
N GLU A 239 -11.87 14.90 -10.73
CA GLU A 239 -11.58 14.72 -9.31
C GLU A 239 -10.40 13.76 -9.08
N THR A 240 -10.33 12.69 -9.89
CA THR A 240 -9.17 11.80 -9.90
C THR A 240 -7.91 12.52 -10.38
N LEU A 241 -7.98 13.30 -11.46
CA LEU A 241 -6.84 14.08 -11.94
C LEU A 241 -6.35 15.09 -10.89
N ASP A 242 -7.26 15.81 -10.25
CA ASP A 242 -6.92 16.76 -9.18
C ASP A 242 -6.22 16.05 -8.02
N SER A 243 -6.70 14.86 -7.63
CA SER A 243 -6.08 14.03 -6.59
C SER A 243 -4.68 13.54 -6.97
N LEU A 244 -4.49 13.14 -8.24
CA LEU A 244 -3.18 12.75 -8.76
C LEU A 244 -2.20 13.92 -8.79
N PHE A 245 -2.64 15.10 -9.26
CA PHE A 245 -1.81 16.30 -9.29
C PHE A 245 -1.40 16.75 -7.88
N GLN A 246 -2.29 16.67 -6.90
CA GLN A 246 -1.98 17.00 -5.50
C GLN A 246 -0.99 16.02 -4.86
N SER A 247 -0.94 14.77 -5.35
CA SER A 247 -0.15 13.70 -4.76
C SER A 247 1.19 13.46 -5.47
N ASP A 248 1.59 14.33 -6.41
CA ASP A 248 2.74 14.12 -7.33
C ASP A 248 4.04 13.72 -6.64
N ASP A 249 4.31 14.25 -5.45
CA ASP A 249 5.54 13.98 -4.70
C ASP A 249 5.46 12.74 -3.78
N THR A 250 4.34 12.02 -3.75
CA THR A 250 4.05 11.01 -2.70
C THR A 250 3.76 9.61 -3.22
N TYR A 251 3.18 9.46 -4.41
CA TYR A 251 2.90 8.14 -4.93
C TYR A 251 4.17 7.46 -5.47
N THR A 252 4.24 6.14 -5.31
CA THR A 252 5.41 5.34 -5.75
C THR A 252 4.96 4.16 -6.59
N LEU A 253 5.86 3.69 -7.46
CA LEU A 253 5.72 2.45 -8.21
C LEU A 253 5.19 1.29 -7.33
N GLY A 254 5.61 1.11 -6.08
CA GLY A 254 5.13 0.00 -5.25
C GLY A 254 3.61 -0.07 -5.01
N GLN A 255 2.88 1.03 -5.23
CA GLN A 255 1.45 1.14 -4.97
C GLN A 255 0.58 0.45 -6.04
N HIS A 256 1.04 0.37 -7.30
CA HIS A 256 0.21 -0.14 -8.40
C HIS A 256 -0.26 -1.59 -8.16
N PHE A 257 0.58 -2.43 -7.54
CA PHE A 257 0.31 -3.86 -7.34
C PHE A 257 -0.96 -4.14 -6.55
N TRP A 258 -1.30 -3.30 -5.58
CA TRP A 258 -2.49 -3.47 -4.77
C TRP A 258 -3.59 -2.46 -5.13
N LEU A 259 -3.26 -1.34 -5.79
CA LEU A 259 -4.24 -0.33 -6.18
C LEU A 259 -5.25 -0.88 -7.18
N GLU A 260 -4.78 -1.61 -8.20
CA GLU A 260 -5.66 -2.19 -9.23
C GLU A 260 -6.75 -3.07 -8.60
N ASP A 261 -6.37 -3.90 -7.65
CA ASP A 261 -7.32 -4.74 -6.91
C ASP A 261 -8.25 -3.93 -6.00
N ILE A 262 -7.78 -2.85 -5.38
CA ILE A 262 -8.64 -1.95 -4.58
C ILE A 262 -9.69 -1.31 -5.50
N VAL A 263 -9.28 -0.73 -6.63
CA VAL A 263 -10.21 -0.11 -7.59
C VAL A 263 -11.20 -1.14 -8.12
N LYS A 264 -10.73 -2.35 -8.45
CA LYS A 264 -11.59 -3.46 -8.85
C LYS A 264 -12.63 -3.81 -7.78
N ASN A 265 -12.22 -3.93 -6.51
CA ASN A 265 -13.14 -4.19 -5.41
C ASN A 265 -14.22 -3.09 -5.29
N PHE A 266 -13.84 -1.82 -5.38
CA PHE A 266 -14.80 -0.70 -5.36
C PHE A 266 -15.79 -0.79 -6.52
N LYS A 267 -15.29 -1.08 -7.73
CA LYS A 267 -16.12 -1.24 -8.93
C LYS A 267 -17.09 -2.43 -8.81
N GLU A 268 -16.61 -3.58 -8.34
CA GLU A 268 -17.43 -4.77 -8.11
C GLU A 268 -18.53 -4.53 -7.09
N ALA A 269 -18.24 -3.73 -6.06
CA ALA A 269 -19.18 -3.40 -5.00
C ALA A 269 -20.12 -2.23 -5.31
N GLY A 270 -19.84 -1.47 -6.39
CA GLY A 270 -20.55 -0.24 -6.72
C GLY A 270 -20.32 0.89 -5.72
N TRP A 271 -19.16 0.91 -5.07
CA TRP A 271 -18.79 1.94 -4.08
C TRP A 271 -18.08 3.11 -4.73
N ASP A 272 -18.23 4.30 -4.15
CA ASP A 272 -17.52 5.50 -4.60
C ASP A 272 -16.08 5.52 -4.05
N LEU A 273 -15.11 5.62 -4.96
CA LEU A 273 -13.69 5.61 -4.63
C LEU A 273 -13.16 7.00 -4.23
N HIS A 274 -13.78 8.08 -4.73
CA HIS A 274 -13.26 9.44 -4.64
C HIS A 274 -12.92 9.90 -3.22
N PRO A 275 -13.76 9.66 -2.19
CA PRO A 275 -13.48 10.09 -0.83
C PRO A 275 -12.17 9.51 -0.25
N TYR A 276 -11.67 8.42 -0.84
CA TYR A 276 -10.52 7.67 -0.33
C TYR A 276 -9.24 7.90 -1.17
N LEU A 277 -9.34 8.53 -2.35
CA LEU A 277 -8.22 8.68 -3.29
C LEU A 277 -7.01 9.37 -2.66
N GLY A 278 -7.21 10.48 -1.95
CA GLY A 278 -6.10 11.19 -1.29
C GLY A 278 -5.36 10.31 -0.28
N THR A 279 -6.07 9.47 0.47
CA THR A 279 -5.45 8.53 1.43
C THR A 279 -4.72 7.40 0.71
N ILE A 280 -5.33 6.85 -0.34
CA ILE A 280 -4.77 5.80 -1.18
C ILE A 280 -3.46 6.25 -1.83
N LEU A 281 -3.45 7.46 -2.41
CA LEU A 281 -2.30 8.02 -3.13
C LEU A 281 -1.19 8.51 -2.21
N SER A 282 -1.48 8.84 -0.95
CA SER A 282 -0.49 9.29 0.04
C SER A 282 0.67 8.31 0.28
N GLY A 283 0.49 7.04 -0.06
CA GLY A 283 1.48 5.98 0.15
C GLY A 283 1.69 5.51 1.58
N ASN A 284 0.96 6.09 2.54
CA ASN A 284 1.06 5.75 3.95
C ASN A 284 0.14 4.59 4.37
N ILE A 285 -0.33 3.79 3.40
CA ILE A 285 -1.26 2.68 3.67
C ILE A 285 -0.62 1.32 3.45
N LYS A 286 -1.01 0.36 4.30
CA LYS A 286 -0.69 -1.06 4.12
C LYS A 286 -1.61 -1.70 3.07
N GLY A 287 -1.36 -1.37 1.80
CA GLY A 287 -2.25 -1.69 0.67
C GLY A 287 -2.70 -3.16 0.58
N TYR A 288 -1.82 -4.13 0.82
CA TYR A 288 -2.19 -5.55 0.82
C TYR A 288 -3.22 -5.92 1.91
N ALA A 289 -3.12 -5.31 3.10
CA ALA A 289 -4.04 -5.56 4.20
C ALA A 289 -5.40 -4.92 3.90
N VAL A 290 -5.40 -3.68 3.40
CA VAL A 290 -6.61 -2.97 2.96
C VAL A 290 -7.33 -3.73 1.85
N ARG A 291 -6.61 -4.15 0.80
CA ARG A 291 -7.15 -4.95 -0.30
C ARG A 291 -7.90 -6.19 0.19
N ARG A 292 -7.29 -6.94 1.12
CA ARG A 292 -7.90 -8.13 1.71
C ARG A 292 -9.14 -7.76 2.52
N ALA A 293 -9.04 -6.72 3.34
CA ALA A 293 -10.15 -6.25 4.16
C ALA A 293 -11.37 -5.84 3.33
N LEU A 294 -11.17 -5.06 2.26
CA LEU A 294 -12.25 -4.65 1.36
C LEU A 294 -12.90 -5.85 0.66
N LYS A 295 -12.12 -6.84 0.22
CA LYS A 295 -12.67 -8.07 -0.38
C LYS A 295 -13.57 -8.82 0.62
N GLU A 296 -13.09 -9.00 1.85
CA GLU A 296 -13.88 -9.63 2.90
C GLU A 296 -15.13 -8.80 3.26
N LEU A 297 -15.06 -7.46 3.17
CA LEU A 297 -16.18 -6.56 3.42
C LEU A 297 -17.30 -6.70 2.36
N ILE A 298 -16.94 -6.88 1.09
CA ILE A 298 -17.89 -7.12 0.00
C ILE A 298 -18.69 -8.40 0.24
N GLU A 299 -18.03 -9.46 0.71
CA GLU A 299 -18.66 -10.76 0.99
C GLU A 299 -19.67 -10.69 2.15
N LEU A 300 -19.49 -9.78 3.11
CA LEU A 300 -20.35 -9.62 4.28
C LEU A 300 -21.71 -8.96 3.99
N LYS A 301 -21.90 -8.34 2.80
CA LYS A 301 -23.16 -7.69 2.39
C LYS A 301 -23.78 -6.81 3.49
N LEU A 302 -22.96 -5.90 4.03
CA LEU A 302 -23.40 -5.00 5.09
C LEU A 302 -24.46 -4.00 4.60
N LYS A 303 -25.15 -3.38 5.57
CA LYS A 303 -26.04 -2.25 5.31
C LYS A 303 -25.25 -1.07 4.71
N PRO A 304 -25.73 -0.44 3.61
CA PRO A 304 -24.99 0.61 2.91
C PRO A 304 -24.57 1.80 3.79
N GLU A 305 -25.37 2.13 4.80
CA GLU A 305 -25.18 3.31 5.66
C GLU A 305 -23.92 3.19 6.54
N LEU A 306 -23.46 1.96 6.81
CA LEU A 306 -22.33 1.67 7.69
C LEU A 306 -21.01 1.59 6.91
N LEU A 307 -21.09 1.38 5.59
CA LEU A 307 -19.93 1.17 4.74
C LEU A 307 -18.97 2.37 4.74
N PRO A 308 -19.41 3.63 4.58
CA PRO A 308 -18.48 4.76 4.53
C PRO A 308 -17.61 4.86 5.77
N GLN A 309 -18.20 4.63 6.95
CA GLN A 309 -17.48 4.65 8.23
C GLN A 309 -16.45 3.51 8.32
N ILE A 310 -16.83 2.29 7.92
CA ILE A 310 -15.95 1.12 7.97
C ILE A 310 -14.77 1.29 7.01
N VAL A 311 -15.07 1.63 5.75
CA VAL A 311 -14.07 1.82 4.70
C VAL A 311 -13.10 2.94 5.09
N GLN A 312 -13.61 4.08 5.55
CA GLN A 312 -12.78 5.20 6.02
C GLN A 312 -11.85 4.78 7.17
N THR A 313 -12.36 4.00 8.13
CA THR A 313 -11.56 3.54 9.28
C THR A 313 -10.46 2.57 8.84
N ILE A 314 -10.77 1.65 7.91
CA ILE A 314 -9.78 0.71 7.34
C ILE A 314 -8.66 1.45 6.63
N PHE A 315 -8.97 2.48 5.83
CA PHE A 315 -7.93 3.29 5.18
C PHE A 315 -7.09 4.08 6.20
N SER A 316 -7.74 4.72 7.17
CA SER A 316 -7.07 5.54 8.19
C SER A 316 -6.19 4.73 9.14
N HIS A 317 -6.54 3.46 9.36
CA HIS A 317 -5.84 2.51 10.24
C HIS A 317 -5.47 1.24 9.49
N SER A 318 -4.82 1.41 8.35
CA SER A 318 -4.50 0.31 7.42
C SER A 318 -3.59 -0.78 8.01
N HIS A 319 -2.83 -0.48 9.07
CA HIS A 319 -1.99 -1.46 9.74
C HIS A 319 -2.82 -2.45 10.58
N GLU A 320 -3.96 -2.00 11.09
CA GLU A 320 -4.92 -2.72 11.94
C GLU A 320 -6.13 -3.25 11.14
N SER A 321 -6.04 -3.33 9.80
CA SER A 321 -7.16 -3.76 8.96
C SER A 321 -7.67 -5.17 9.28
N THR A 322 -6.81 -6.05 9.81
CA THR A 322 -7.23 -7.42 10.17
C THR A 322 -8.13 -7.39 11.39
N GLU A 323 -7.69 -6.70 12.45
CA GLU A 323 -8.40 -6.52 13.70
C GLU A 323 -9.75 -5.80 13.46
N LEU A 324 -9.74 -4.73 12.65
CA LEU A 324 -10.95 -4.01 12.25
C LEU A 324 -11.95 -4.91 11.52
N MET A 325 -11.49 -5.74 10.58
CA MET A 325 -12.37 -6.65 9.86
C MET A 325 -12.92 -7.76 10.74
N ASP A 326 -12.13 -8.30 11.66
CA ASP A 326 -12.60 -9.31 12.60
C ASP A 326 -13.61 -8.73 13.59
N ALA A 327 -13.46 -7.46 13.97
CA ALA A 327 -14.48 -6.71 14.71
C ALA A 327 -15.79 -6.60 13.91
N VAL A 328 -15.72 -6.18 12.64
CA VAL A 328 -16.90 -6.06 11.76
C VAL A 328 -17.61 -7.40 11.60
N LYS A 329 -16.87 -8.50 11.34
CA LYS A 329 -17.45 -9.85 11.25
C LYS A 329 -18.15 -10.26 12.54
N THR A 330 -17.53 -9.99 13.69
CA THR A 330 -18.05 -10.35 15.00
C THR A 330 -19.36 -9.61 15.30
N LEU A 331 -19.37 -8.29 15.07
CA LEU A 331 -20.56 -7.47 15.21
C LEU A 331 -21.64 -7.86 14.20
N HIS A 332 -21.26 -8.21 12.97
CA HIS A 332 -22.22 -8.50 11.90
C HIS A 332 -22.99 -9.78 12.20
N LYS A 333 -22.29 -10.82 12.65
CA LYS A 333 -22.90 -12.07 13.12
C LYS A 333 -23.86 -11.88 14.30
N ALA A 334 -23.65 -10.84 15.11
CA ALA A 334 -24.53 -10.48 16.22
C ALA A 334 -25.66 -9.50 15.83
N GLY A 335 -25.72 -9.06 14.57
CA GLY A 335 -26.64 -8.03 14.10
C GLY A 335 -26.06 -6.62 14.24
N LEU A 336 -25.11 -6.27 13.35
CA LEU A 336 -24.29 -5.04 13.41
C LEU A 336 -25.09 -3.80 13.85
N ASP A 337 -24.60 -3.10 14.88
CA ASP A 337 -25.10 -1.83 15.39
C ASP A 337 -24.03 -0.74 15.20
N GLU A 338 -24.43 0.42 14.67
CA GLU A 338 -23.56 1.58 14.44
C GLU A 338 -22.88 2.03 15.75
N GLN A 339 -23.60 1.98 16.88
CA GLN A 339 -23.04 2.36 18.17
C GLN A 339 -21.91 1.41 18.59
N PHE A 340 -22.10 0.09 18.41
CA PHE A 340 -21.08 -0.90 18.77
C PHE A 340 -19.87 -0.82 17.85
N LEU A 341 -20.09 -0.53 16.58
CA LEU A 341 -19.03 -0.27 15.62
C LEU A 341 -18.18 0.93 16.06
N LYS A 342 -18.81 2.05 16.43
CA LYS A 342 -18.12 3.25 16.95
C LYS A 342 -17.28 2.94 18.19
N ILE A 343 -17.80 2.15 19.13
CA ILE A 343 -17.07 1.77 20.34
C ILE A 343 -15.88 0.87 20.00
N ALA A 344 -16.07 -0.15 19.16
CA ALA A 344 -15.00 -1.06 18.77
C ALA A 344 -13.87 -0.34 18.01
N PHE A 345 -14.22 0.59 17.12
CA PHE A 345 -13.26 1.33 16.30
C PHE A 345 -12.55 2.47 17.02
N ALA A 346 -12.98 2.85 18.22
CA ALA A 346 -12.27 3.85 19.03
C ALA A 346 -10.82 3.45 19.34
N VAL A 347 -10.52 2.15 19.36
CA VAL A 347 -9.16 1.60 19.54
C VAL A 347 -8.89 0.54 18.46
N PRO A 348 -8.47 0.94 17.24
CA PRO A 348 -8.37 0.05 16.07
C PRO A 348 -7.58 -1.23 16.33
N LYS A 349 -6.45 -1.12 17.02
CA LYS A 349 -5.53 -2.22 17.35
C LYS A 349 -6.18 -3.36 18.16
N PHE A 350 -7.24 -3.09 18.90
CA PHE A 350 -7.93 -4.07 19.76
C PHE A 350 -9.43 -4.12 19.47
N SER A 351 -9.84 -3.66 18.29
CA SER A 351 -11.23 -3.56 17.89
C SER A 351 -11.94 -4.91 17.87
N ASP A 352 -11.25 -5.98 17.49
CA ASP A 352 -11.70 -7.37 17.53
C ASP A 352 -12.06 -7.81 18.97
N ARG A 353 -11.19 -7.51 19.93
CA ARG A 353 -11.36 -7.85 21.35
C ARG A 353 -12.50 -7.06 21.98
N ILE A 354 -12.61 -5.76 21.66
CA ILE A 354 -13.71 -4.92 22.12
C ILE A 354 -15.03 -5.39 21.53
N ALA A 355 -15.09 -5.67 20.22
CA ALA A 355 -16.29 -6.20 19.56
C ALA A 355 -16.76 -7.52 20.18
N ALA A 356 -15.84 -8.46 20.41
CA ALA A 356 -16.14 -9.72 21.09
C ALA A 356 -16.68 -9.49 22.51
N ALA A 357 -16.09 -8.56 23.26
CA ALA A 357 -16.53 -8.19 24.60
C ALA A 357 -17.95 -7.61 24.62
N LEU A 358 -18.26 -6.68 23.70
CA LEU A 358 -19.58 -6.08 23.54
C LEU A 358 -20.64 -7.14 23.23
N VAL A 359 -20.37 -8.01 22.25
CA VAL A 359 -21.29 -9.11 21.88
C VAL A 359 -21.49 -10.06 23.06
N THR A 360 -20.45 -10.35 23.82
CA THR A 360 -20.53 -11.23 25.00
C THR A 360 -21.40 -10.61 26.09
N LEU A 361 -21.22 -9.32 26.39
CA LEU A 361 -22.06 -8.58 27.34
C LEU A 361 -23.51 -8.48 26.90
N GLN A 362 -23.75 -8.22 25.61
CA GLN A 362 -25.09 -8.11 25.05
C GLN A 362 -25.85 -9.44 25.14
N LYS A 363 -25.21 -10.55 24.76
CA LYS A 363 -25.81 -11.90 24.84
C LYS A 363 -26.15 -12.32 26.28
N ALA A 364 -25.36 -11.86 27.24
CA ALA A 364 -25.59 -12.12 28.66
C ALA A 364 -26.51 -11.08 29.32
N GLU A 365 -27.15 -10.19 28.55
CA GLU A 365 -28.02 -9.11 29.04
C GLU A 365 -27.34 -8.19 30.10
N CYS A 366 -26.01 -8.13 30.06
CA CYS A 366 -25.18 -7.36 31.00
C CYS A 366 -24.69 -6.02 30.42
N TYR A 367 -25.00 -5.74 29.15
CA TYR A 367 -24.54 -4.53 28.48
C TYR A 367 -25.24 -3.26 29.03
N ASN A 368 -24.44 -2.31 29.49
CA ASN A 368 -24.83 -0.96 29.91
C ASN A 368 -23.60 -0.03 29.91
N GLU A 369 -23.79 1.27 30.16
CA GLU A 369 -22.69 2.25 30.14
C GLU A 369 -21.54 1.93 31.12
N ALA A 370 -21.82 1.36 32.29
CA ALA A 370 -20.77 0.98 33.23
C ALA A 370 -19.90 -0.16 32.68
N THR A 371 -20.52 -1.20 32.12
CA THR A 371 -19.78 -2.33 31.50
C THR A 371 -19.02 -1.91 30.25
N LYS A 372 -19.59 -1.00 29.45
CA LYS A 372 -18.94 -0.42 28.28
C LYS A 372 -17.66 0.30 28.67
N VAL A 373 -17.72 1.21 29.66
CA VAL A 373 -16.52 1.90 30.17
C VAL A 373 -15.52 0.88 30.71
N TYR A 374 -16.00 -0.11 31.47
CA TYR A 374 -15.16 -1.14 32.08
C TYR A 374 -14.27 -1.89 31.08
N ILE A 375 -14.85 -2.39 29.99
CA ILE A 375 -14.09 -3.12 28.96
C ILE A 375 -13.18 -2.21 28.13
N CYS A 376 -13.54 -0.93 27.99
CA CYS A 376 -12.77 0.05 27.20
C CYS A 376 -11.54 0.60 27.96
N LEU A 377 -11.50 0.51 29.29
CA LEU A 377 -10.35 0.94 30.09
C LEU A 377 -9.09 0.08 29.88
N SER A 378 -9.23 -1.14 29.38
CA SER A 378 -8.10 -2.02 29.03
C SER A 378 -8.43 -2.83 27.78
N PRO A 379 -8.38 -2.20 26.60
CA PRO A 379 -8.82 -2.79 25.33
C PRO A 379 -8.20 -4.16 25.01
N GLU A 380 -6.92 -4.34 25.32
CA GLU A 380 -6.22 -5.61 25.13
C GLU A 380 -6.89 -6.78 25.88
N HIS A 381 -7.53 -6.52 27.01
CA HIS A 381 -8.16 -7.54 27.85
C HIS A 381 -9.68 -7.44 27.87
N ALA A 382 -10.28 -6.68 26.94
CA ALA A 382 -11.71 -6.37 26.93
C ALA A 382 -12.61 -7.61 27.05
N LEU A 383 -12.32 -8.68 26.30
CA LEU A 383 -13.11 -9.92 26.35
C LEU A 383 -13.03 -10.61 27.72
N GLY A 384 -11.84 -10.70 28.29
CA GLY A 384 -11.66 -11.29 29.63
C GLY A 384 -12.36 -10.46 30.71
N LEU A 385 -12.34 -9.14 30.59
CA LEU A 385 -13.07 -8.23 31.48
C LEU A 385 -14.59 -8.38 31.36
N ALA A 386 -15.13 -8.56 30.15
CA ALA A 386 -16.54 -8.84 29.93
C ALA A 386 -16.95 -10.18 30.58
N GLN A 387 -16.19 -11.24 30.34
CA GLN A 387 -16.43 -12.56 30.93
C GLN A 387 -16.39 -12.49 32.46
N PHE A 388 -15.38 -11.82 33.02
CA PHE A 388 -15.29 -11.62 34.46
C PHE A 388 -16.50 -10.87 35.00
N TRP A 389 -16.94 -9.79 34.33
CA TRP A 389 -18.10 -9.04 34.76
C TRP A 389 -19.36 -9.90 34.84
N ILE A 390 -19.62 -10.69 33.80
CA ILE A 390 -20.78 -11.59 33.72
C ILE A 390 -20.72 -12.62 34.84
N GLN A 391 -19.61 -13.35 34.95
CA GLN A 391 -19.48 -14.42 35.94
C GLN A 391 -19.53 -13.88 37.37
N PHE A 392 -18.91 -12.73 37.64
CA PHE A 392 -18.99 -12.07 38.94
C PHE A 392 -20.41 -11.62 39.28
N SER A 393 -21.17 -11.13 38.30
CA SER A 393 -22.57 -10.71 38.50
C SER A 393 -23.49 -11.90 38.78
N ASN A 394 -23.32 -12.99 38.02
CA ASN A 394 -24.06 -14.24 38.20
C ASN A 394 -23.76 -14.93 39.54
N ALA A 395 -22.58 -14.66 40.13
CA ALA A 395 -22.21 -15.18 41.44
C ALA A 395 -22.89 -14.45 42.60
N GLU A 396 -23.65 -13.39 42.34
CA GLU A 396 -24.36 -12.56 43.34
C GLU A 396 -23.44 -12.03 44.46
N CYS A 397 -22.14 -11.83 44.17
CA CYS A 397 -21.20 -11.27 45.13
C CYS A 397 -21.45 -9.76 45.33
N SER A 398 -21.64 -9.34 46.58
CA SER A 398 -22.03 -7.98 46.93
C SER A 398 -20.88 -6.97 46.89
N ASP A 399 -19.64 -7.44 47.00
CA ASP A 399 -18.44 -6.59 47.05
C ASP A 399 -18.01 -6.09 45.67
N SER A 400 -18.60 -4.96 45.25
CA SER A 400 -18.25 -4.30 43.99
C SER A 400 -16.80 -3.82 43.92
N SER A 401 -16.05 -3.76 45.04
CA SER A 401 -14.65 -3.32 45.05
C SER A 401 -13.73 -4.25 44.25
N GLN A 402 -14.12 -5.53 44.10
CA GLN A 402 -13.34 -6.50 43.32
C GLN A 402 -13.30 -6.17 41.83
N ARG A 403 -14.37 -5.57 41.28
CA ARG A 403 -14.38 -5.11 39.89
C ARG A 403 -13.33 -4.02 39.65
N ALA A 404 -13.20 -3.07 40.58
CA ALA A 404 -12.17 -2.04 40.53
C ALA A 404 -10.76 -2.62 40.75
N ALA A 405 -10.62 -3.64 41.61
CA ALA A 405 -9.35 -4.33 41.80
C ALA A 405 -8.91 -5.08 40.53
N MET A 406 -9.85 -5.69 39.80
CA MET A 406 -9.57 -6.40 38.55
C MET A 406 -9.08 -5.46 37.44
N LEU A 407 -9.58 -4.22 37.37
CA LEU A 407 -9.04 -3.21 36.44
C LEU A 407 -7.57 -2.84 36.71
N LYS A 408 -7.07 -3.06 37.93
CA LYS A 408 -5.63 -2.89 38.23
C LYS A 408 -4.79 -4.06 37.71
N ARG A 409 -5.42 -5.17 37.32
CA ARG A 409 -4.78 -6.41 36.84
C ARG A 409 -5.64 -7.11 35.77
N PRO A 410 -5.95 -6.42 34.66
CA PRO A 410 -6.92 -6.90 33.67
C PRO A 410 -6.50 -8.22 32.99
N GLN A 411 -5.20 -8.53 32.95
CA GLN A 411 -4.67 -9.80 32.46
C GLN A 411 -5.15 -11.03 33.25
N CYS A 412 -5.66 -10.84 34.48
CA CYS A 412 -6.18 -11.92 35.30
C CYS A 412 -7.65 -12.25 35.02
N ALA A 413 -8.36 -11.39 34.26
CA ALA A 413 -9.81 -11.38 34.19
C ALA A 413 -10.38 -12.67 33.58
N SER A 414 -9.84 -13.14 32.46
CA SER A 414 -10.29 -14.38 31.81
C SER A 414 -10.12 -15.60 32.71
N TYR A 415 -8.94 -15.78 33.32
CA TYR A 415 -8.68 -16.90 34.23
C TYR A 415 -9.58 -16.87 35.47
N THR A 416 -9.83 -15.67 36.00
CA THR A 416 -10.73 -15.48 37.15
C THR A 416 -12.17 -15.82 36.76
N ALA A 417 -12.61 -15.39 35.58
CA ALA A 417 -13.94 -15.70 35.06
C ALA A 417 -14.15 -17.21 34.90
N GLU A 418 -13.21 -17.92 34.26
CA GLU A 418 -13.26 -19.37 34.06
C GLU A 418 -13.40 -20.12 35.41
N VAL A 419 -12.66 -19.71 36.44
CA VAL A 419 -12.75 -20.33 37.77
C VAL A 419 -14.08 -20.03 38.46
N ILE A 420 -14.60 -18.79 38.38
CA ILE A 420 -15.91 -18.45 38.96
C ILE A 420 -17.01 -19.27 38.28
N GLU A 421 -16.97 -19.38 36.95
CA GLU A 421 -17.91 -20.19 36.17
C GLU A 421 -17.86 -21.66 36.61
N PHE A 422 -16.66 -22.24 36.74
CA PHE A 422 -16.48 -23.60 37.24
C PHE A 422 -17.11 -23.79 38.63
N LEU A 423 -16.84 -22.87 39.56
CA LEU A 423 -17.42 -22.92 40.89
C LEU A 423 -18.95 -22.83 40.85
N GLN A 424 -19.53 -22.04 39.95
CA GLN A 424 -20.99 -21.96 39.77
C GLN A 424 -21.58 -23.27 39.27
N GLN A 425 -20.97 -23.87 38.23
CA GLN A 425 -21.41 -25.14 37.65
C GLN A 425 -21.45 -26.27 38.70
N HIS A 426 -20.56 -26.21 39.70
CA HIS A 426 -20.47 -27.18 40.79
C HIS A 426 -21.13 -26.73 42.11
N LYS A 427 -21.87 -25.61 42.13
CA LYS A 427 -22.57 -25.06 43.31
C LYS A 427 -21.62 -24.72 44.49
N LEU A 428 -20.41 -24.28 44.17
CA LEU A 428 -19.35 -23.87 45.10
C LEU A 428 -19.05 -22.37 45.01
N ASN A 429 -19.90 -21.58 44.38
CA ASN A 429 -19.71 -20.14 44.12
C ASN A 429 -20.15 -19.21 45.26
N ASN A 430 -20.09 -19.64 46.52
CA ASN A 430 -20.40 -18.74 47.64
C ASN A 430 -19.46 -17.52 47.64
N GLU A 431 -19.91 -16.44 48.29
CA GLU A 431 -19.20 -15.16 48.29
C GLU A 431 -17.74 -15.28 48.75
N LYS A 432 -17.47 -16.09 49.77
CA LYS A 432 -16.11 -16.35 50.27
C LYS A 432 -15.20 -16.91 49.17
N ASN A 433 -15.66 -17.90 48.42
CA ASN A 433 -14.89 -18.54 47.37
C ASN A 433 -14.63 -17.58 46.21
N VAL A 434 -15.65 -16.83 45.78
CA VAL A 434 -15.54 -15.85 44.69
C VAL A 434 -14.53 -14.75 45.06
N LEU A 435 -14.61 -14.22 46.28
CA LEU A 435 -13.66 -13.21 46.77
C LEU A 435 -12.23 -13.73 46.83
N ALA A 436 -12.02 -14.99 47.22
CA ALA A 436 -10.70 -15.60 47.25
C ALA A 436 -10.10 -15.67 45.83
N VAL A 437 -10.88 -16.13 44.85
CA VAL A 437 -10.48 -16.24 43.44
C VAL A 437 -10.15 -14.85 42.86
N CYS A 438 -10.98 -13.83 43.12
CA CYS A 438 -10.70 -12.46 42.68
C CYS A 438 -9.37 -11.90 43.23
N LYS A 439 -9.00 -12.27 44.46
CA LYS A 439 -7.77 -11.80 45.13
C LYS A 439 -6.53 -12.61 44.71
N ALA A 440 -6.70 -13.76 44.06
CA ALA A 440 -5.65 -14.72 43.76
C ALA A 440 -4.64 -14.27 42.69
N LYS A 441 -4.95 -13.23 41.90
CA LYS A 441 -4.09 -12.72 40.82
C LYS A 441 -3.70 -13.80 39.79
N LEU A 442 -4.69 -14.57 39.33
CA LEU A 442 -4.46 -15.71 38.45
C LEU A 442 -3.86 -15.26 37.11
N THR A 443 -2.74 -15.87 36.73
CA THR A 443 -2.04 -15.60 35.45
C THR A 443 -1.99 -16.83 34.53
N SER A 444 -2.60 -17.93 34.94
CA SER A 444 -2.62 -19.19 34.20
C SER A 444 -3.83 -20.04 34.58
N LYS A 445 -4.03 -21.15 33.86
CA LYS A 445 -5.10 -22.12 34.13
C LYS A 445 -4.84 -23.06 35.33
N ALA A 446 -3.73 -22.86 36.07
CA ALA A 446 -3.33 -23.75 37.15
C ALA A 446 -4.42 -23.97 38.22
N LEU A 447 -5.16 -22.91 38.61
CA LEU A 447 -6.25 -23.08 39.58
C LEU A 447 -7.38 -23.93 39.02
N LEU A 448 -7.81 -23.65 37.78
CA LEU A 448 -8.88 -24.41 37.14
C LEU A 448 -8.48 -25.87 36.96
N ASN A 449 -7.23 -26.14 36.56
CA ASN A 449 -6.69 -27.49 36.44
C ASN A 449 -6.71 -28.22 37.79
N LEU A 450 -6.23 -27.59 38.86
CA LEU A 450 -6.25 -28.17 40.20
C LEU A 450 -7.67 -28.48 40.66
N LEU A 451 -8.63 -27.58 40.42
CA LEU A 451 -10.03 -27.81 40.76
C LEU A 451 -10.64 -28.99 39.99
N ASN A 452 -10.31 -29.14 38.71
CA ASN A 452 -10.69 -30.31 37.91
C ASN A 452 -10.08 -31.61 38.48
N LEU A 453 -8.80 -31.60 38.84
CA LEU A 453 -8.16 -32.76 39.46
C LEU A 453 -8.82 -33.12 40.81
N MET A 454 -9.18 -32.12 41.61
CA MET A 454 -9.91 -32.34 42.85
C MET A 454 -11.31 -32.93 42.61
N LEU A 455 -11.99 -32.51 41.54
CA LEU A 455 -13.29 -33.06 41.14
C LEU A 455 -13.16 -34.53 40.71
N GLU A 456 -12.19 -34.83 39.84
CA GLU A 456 -11.91 -36.19 39.36
C GLU A 456 -11.54 -37.14 40.50
N SER A 457 -10.75 -36.65 41.46
CA SER A 457 -10.37 -37.36 42.69
C SER A 457 -11.47 -37.41 43.75
N LYS A 458 -12.62 -36.77 43.53
CA LYS A 458 -13.75 -36.70 44.48
C LYS A 458 -13.39 -36.05 45.84
N ILE A 459 -12.42 -35.14 45.84
CA ILE A 459 -11.99 -34.36 47.02
C ILE A 459 -12.43 -32.90 46.95
N LEU A 460 -13.15 -32.49 45.89
CA LEU A 460 -13.66 -31.14 45.73
C LEU A 460 -14.85 -30.87 46.68
N VAL A 461 -14.55 -30.41 47.89
CA VAL A 461 -15.53 -30.01 48.92
C VAL A 461 -15.13 -28.70 49.59
N GLN A 462 -16.08 -27.98 50.21
CA GLN A 462 -15.84 -26.66 50.81
C GLN A 462 -14.68 -26.61 51.82
N PRO A 463 -14.50 -27.58 52.74
CA PRO A 463 -13.36 -27.58 53.66
C PRO A 463 -12.00 -27.60 52.95
N ARG A 464 -11.90 -28.29 51.80
CA ARG A 464 -10.66 -28.35 51.00
C ARG A 464 -10.39 -27.04 50.27
N LEU A 465 -11.45 -26.40 49.77
CA LEU A 465 -11.37 -25.07 49.20
C LEU A 465 -10.89 -24.04 50.23
N ASP A 466 -11.41 -24.10 51.46
CA ASP A 466 -11.00 -23.20 52.54
C ASP A 466 -9.50 -23.26 52.85
N ILE A 467 -8.92 -24.47 52.78
CA ILE A 467 -7.47 -24.66 52.92
C ILE A 467 -6.74 -24.07 51.69
N LEU A 468 -7.18 -24.43 50.49
CA LEU A 468 -6.56 -24.01 49.22
C LEU A 468 -6.50 -22.49 49.06
N TRP A 469 -7.57 -21.78 49.43
CA TRP A 469 -7.67 -20.31 49.29
C TRP A 469 -6.56 -19.56 50.00
N SER A 470 -6.08 -20.07 51.12
CA SER A 470 -4.96 -19.48 51.86
C SER A 470 -3.60 -19.68 51.19
N LYS A 471 -3.52 -20.54 50.16
CA LYS A 471 -2.28 -20.99 49.51
C LYS A 471 -2.18 -20.62 48.02
N LEU A 472 -3.11 -19.82 47.50
CA LEU A 472 -3.19 -19.46 46.08
C LEU A 472 -1.95 -18.73 45.53
N SER A 473 -1.09 -18.18 46.39
CA SER A 473 0.20 -17.62 45.96
C SER A 473 1.16 -18.65 45.37
N PHE A 474 0.91 -19.95 45.53
CA PHE A 474 1.71 -21.07 45.02
C PHE A 474 0.92 -21.99 44.09
N ILE A 475 -0.11 -21.46 43.42
CA ILE A 475 -1.09 -22.29 42.72
C ILE A 475 -0.50 -23.11 41.56
N LYS A 476 0.50 -22.62 40.84
CA LYS A 476 1.17 -23.39 39.77
C LYS A 476 1.96 -24.56 40.36
N THR A 477 2.64 -24.32 41.49
CA THR A 477 3.37 -25.36 42.22
C THR A 477 2.42 -26.41 42.78
N LEU A 478 1.29 -25.98 43.36
CA LEU A 478 0.25 -26.87 43.88
C LEU A 478 -0.43 -27.69 42.78
N ASP A 479 -0.81 -27.07 41.67
CA ASP A 479 -1.35 -27.74 40.47
C ASP A 479 -0.37 -28.82 39.97
N SER A 480 0.90 -28.46 39.81
CA SER A 480 1.94 -29.39 39.37
C SER A 480 2.13 -30.57 40.33
N GLY A 481 2.14 -30.32 41.64
CA GLY A 481 2.23 -31.38 42.66
C GLY A 481 1.01 -32.30 42.65
N ALA A 482 -0.20 -31.72 42.60
CA ALA A 482 -1.45 -32.46 42.55
C ALA A 482 -1.56 -33.31 41.28
N GLN A 483 -1.16 -32.77 40.13
CA GLN A 483 -1.12 -33.51 38.87
C GLN A 483 -0.17 -34.71 38.95
N CYS A 484 0.97 -34.59 39.64
CA CYS A 484 1.89 -35.72 39.83
C CYS A 484 1.23 -36.87 40.61
N LEU A 485 0.43 -36.56 41.64
CA LEU A 485 -0.31 -37.56 42.41
C LEU A 485 -1.49 -38.12 41.62
N ALA A 486 -2.22 -37.27 40.91
CA ALA A 486 -3.37 -37.66 40.09
C ALA A 486 -2.97 -38.64 38.96
N ASN A 487 -1.82 -38.41 38.32
CA ASN A 487 -1.25 -39.29 37.28
C ASN A 487 -1.08 -40.76 37.71
N VAL A 488 -1.01 -41.02 39.02
CA VAL A 488 -0.89 -42.37 39.60
C VAL A 488 -2.07 -42.74 40.49
N GLY A 489 -3.15 -41.96 40.50
CA GLY A 489 -4.36 -42.21 41.29
C GLY A 489 -4.16 -42.05 42.79
N LYS A 490 -3.21 -41.21 43.23
CA LYS A 490 -2.87 -40.95 44.64
C LYS A 490 -3.31 -39.59 45.15
N LEU A 491 -3.98 -38.78 44.32
CA LEU A 491 -4.54 -37.52 44.80
C LEU A 491 -5.81 -37.83 45.60
N ASP A 492 -5.67 -37.95 46.91
CA ASP A 492 -6.73 -38.15 47.90
C ASP A 492 -6.67 -37.05 48.98
N ASP A 493 -7.58 -37.11 49.94
CA ASP A 493 -7.69 -36.13 51.03
C ASP A 493 -6.38 -35.96 51.83
N LEU A 494 -5.69 -37.05 52.15
CA LEU A 494 -4.49 -37.05 52.98
C LEU A 494 -3.30 -36.43 52.22
N ASN A 495 -3.13 -36.84 50.97
CA ASN A 495 -2.03 -36.35 50.15
C ASN A 495 -2.29 -34.89 49.73
N PHE A 496 -3.55 -34.49 49.51
CA PHE A 496 -3.91 -33.08 49.30
C PHE A 496 -3.52 -32.20 50.49
N ASP A 497 -3.88 -32.60 51.72
CA ASP A 497 -3.52 -31.86 52.93
C ASP A 497 -1.99 -31.77 53.09
N SER A 498 -1.27 -32.82 52.72
CA SER A 498 0.19 -32.82 52.72
C SER A 498 0.74 -31.75 51.78
N LEU A 499 0.21 -31.63 50.55
CA LEU A 499 0.63 -30.57 49.62
C LEU A 499 0.32 -29.17 50.15
N MET A 500 -0.83 -28.98 50.81
CA MET A 500 -1.25 -27.68 51.34
C MET A 500 -0.47 -27.25 52.60
N SER A 501 0.09 -28.21 53.34
CA SER A 501 0.89 -27.96 54.55
C SER A 501 2.19 -27.23 54.25
N ASP A 502 2.82 -27.52 53.10
CA ASP A 502 4.05 -26.89 52.64
C ASP A 502 4.00 -26.64 51.10
N PRO A 503 3.30 -25.58 50.67
CA PRO A 503 2.95 -25.37 49.27
C PRO A 503 4.13 -25.06 48.36
N ILE A 504 5.21 -24.48 48.88
CA ILE A 504 6.43 -24.19 48.10
C ILE A 504 7.17 -25.48 47.72
N ASN A 505 7.00 -26.55 48.51
CA ASN A 505 7.59 -27.86 48.26
C ASN A 505 6.62 -28.88 47.65
N ALA A 506 5.44 -28.45 47.19
CA ALA A 506 4.38 -29.39 46.78
C ALA A 506 4.82 -30.39 45.70
N VAL A 507 5.67 -30.00 44.74
CA VAL A 507 6.19 -30.93 43.72
C VAL A 507 7.13 -31.98 44.32
N ALA A 508 8.02 -31.58 45.25
CA ALA A 508 8.92 -32.50 45.94
C ALA A 508 8.16 -33.44 46.88
N LEU A 509 7.14 -32.94 47.58
CA LEU A 509 6.25 -33.75 48.41
C LEU A 509 5.48 -34.76 47.57
N ALA A 510 4.94 -34.34 46.42
CA ALA A 510 4.27 -35.25 45.49
C ALA A 510 5.22 -36.37 45.01
N GLU A 511 6.48 -36.06 44.70
CA GLU A 511 7.51 -37.07 44.36
C GLU A 511 7.71 -38.06 45.52
N ASN A 512 7.87 -37.58 46.76
CA ASN A 512 8.07 -38.41 47.96
C ASN A 512 6.87 -39.31 48.29
N LEU A 513 5.65 -38.84 48.00
CA LEU A 513 4.41 -39.61 48.14
C LEU A 513 4.20 -40.62 46.99
N GLY A 514 5.15 -40.67 46.04
CA GLY A 514 5.19 -41.60 44.92
C GLY A 514 4.37 -41.14 43.71
N GLY A 515 4.14 -39.84 43.57
CA GLY A 515 3.61 -39.20 42.38
C GLY A 515 4.58 -39.28 41.19
N LYS A 516 4.06 -39.10 39.98
CA LYS A 516 4.86 -39.13 38.74
C LYS A 516 4.56 -37.93 37.84
N PRO A 517 5.57 -37.33 37.20
CA PRO A 517 5.40 -36.16 36.34
C PRO A 517 4.65 -36.46 35.02
N PHE A 518 4.40 -37.73 34.71
CA PHE A 518 3.67 -38.18 33.54
C PHE A 518 2.71 -39.33 33.89
N PRO A 519 1.59 -39.49 33.15
CA PRO A 519 0.68 -40.63 33.27
C PRO A 519 1.38 -41.95 32.93
N LYS A 520 0.88 -43.08 33.46
CA LYS A 520 1.50 -44.41 33.27
C LYS A 520 1.56 -44.89 31.80
N ASP A 521 0.70 -44.38 30.91
CA ASP A 521 0.47 -44.97 29.58
C ASP A 521 1.20 -44.26 28.42
N ASN A 522 2.44 -43.78 28.62
CA ASN A 522 3.24 -43.11 27.56
C ASN A 522 2.50 -41.96 26.83
N SER A 523 1.66 -41.21 27.55
CA SER A 523 0.97 -40.03 27.00
C SER A 523 1.95 -38.86 26.77
N PRO A 524 1.78 -38.07 25.69
CA PRO A 524 2.54 -36.84 25.48
C PRO A 524 2.21 -35.72 26.51
N LEU A 525 1.21 -35.92 27.38
CA LEU A 525 0.84 -34.99 28.44
C LEU A 525 1.93 -34.91 29.50
N LYS A 526 2.77 -33.88 29.37
CA LYS A 526 3.87 -33.56 30.26
C LYS A 526 3.43 -32.51 31.27
N ASN A 527 3.64 -32.77 32.56
CA ASN A 527 3.54 -31.76 33.62
C ASN A 527 4.73 -30.79 33.52
N PRO A 528 4.53 -29.53 33.07
CA PRO A 528 5.65 -28.61 32.83
C PRO A 528 6.33 -28.18 34.13
N GLY A 529 5.58 -27.98 35.21
CA GLY A 529 6.15 -27.57 36.49
C GLY A 529 7.00 -28.65 37.13
N ALA A 530 6.61 -29.92 37.01
CA ALA A 530 7.44 -31.04 37.48
C ALA A 530 8.72 -31.23 36.64
N GLN A 531 8.68 -30.89 35.35
CA GLN A 531 9.88 -30.84 34.50
C GLN A 531 10.79 -29.68 34.87
N ASP A 532 10.23 -28.52 35.14
CA ASP A 532 10.96 -27.34 35.61
C ASP A 532 11.68 -27.66 36.92
N PHE A 533 10.95 -28.22 37.89
CA PHE A 533 11.49 -28.74 39.15
C PHE A 533 12.67 -29.70 38.94
N SER A 534 12.49 -30.72 38.10
CA SER A 534 13.56 -31.70 37.82
C SER A 534 14.76 -31.06 37.12
N THR A 535 14.54 -30.09 36.25
CA THR A 535 15.58 -29.42 35.47
C THR A 535 16.40 -28.49 36.36
N ILE A 536 15.75 -27.67 37.17
CA ILE A 536 16.39 -26.79 38.15
C ILE A 536 17.21 -27.63 39.14
N ARG A 537 16.63 -28.70 39.70
CA ARG A 537 17.33 -29.58 40.64
C ARG A 537 18.53 -30.28 40.00
N LYS A 538 18.37 -30.86 38.81
CA LYS A 538 19.47 -31.54 38.09
C LYS A 538 20.59 -30.57 37.76
N THR A 539 20.26 -29.39 37.25
CA THR A 539 21.27 -28.43 36.80
C THR A 539 21.97 -27.77 37.97
N THR A 540 21.26 -27.45 39.04
CA THR A 540 21.88 -27.00 40.30
C THR A 540 22.90 -28.03 40.78
N LYS A 541 22.56 -29.33 40.80
CA LYS A 541 23.52 -30.39 41.17
C LYS A 541 24.74 -30.43 40.25
N ILE A 542 24.55 -30.36 38.93
CA ILE A 542 25.67 -30.36 37.96
C ILE A 542 26.58 -29.16 38.19
N LEU A 543 26.01 -27.97 38.41
CA LEU A 543 26.77 -26.76 38.70
C LEU A 543 27.51 -26.85 40.03
N CYS A 544 26.88 -27.39 41.09
CA CYS A 544 27.57 -27.59 42.36
C CYS A 544 28.70 -28.63 42.25
N GLN A 545 28.49 -29.72 41.52
CA GLN A 545 29.52 -30.73 41.23
C GLN A 545 30.68 -30.14 40.44
N GLY A 546 30.39 -29.38 39.39
CA GLY A 546 31.41 -28.68 38.60
C GLY A 546 32.21 -27.68 39.42
N TYR A 547 31.56 -27.00 40.37
CA TYR A 547 32.22 -26.08 41.29
C TYR A 547 33.15 -26.82 42.26
N ARG A 548 32.70 -27.93 42.86
CA ARG A 548 33.54 -28.77 43.74
C ARG A 548 34.73 -29.40 43.02
N GLN A 549 34.53 -29.82 41.78
CA GLN A 549 35.57 -30.47 40.97
C GLN A 549 36.50 -29.45 40.28
N GLY A 550 36.29 -28.14 40.50
CA GLY A 550 37.09 -27.09 39.85
C GLY A 550 36.90 -27.00 38.34
N LEU A 551 35.87 -27.62 37.76
CA LEU A 551 35.62 -27.69 36.32
C LEU A 551 35.33 -26.31 35.70
N PHE A 552 34.86 -25.34 36.48
CA PHE A 552 34.72 -23.94 36.03
C PHE A 552 36.03 -23.13 36.10
N SER A 553 37.17 -23.77 36.36
CA SER A 553 38.49 -23.12 36.44
C SER A 553 39.54 -23.65 35.44
N THR A 554 39.18 -24.69 34.68
CA THR A 554 40.04 -25.28 33.65
C THR A 554 39.80 -24.55 32.32
N GLY A 555 40.84 -23.88 31.80
CA GLY A 555 40.82 -23.12 30.54
C GLY A 555 40.88 -21.60 30.68
N MET A 556 40.80 -21.04 31.89
CA MET A 556 40.98 -19.61 32.11
C MET A 556 42.45 -19.20 31.91
N SER A 557 42.69 -18.11 31.18
CA SER A 557 44.01 -17.48 31.14
C SER A 557 44.41 -16.97 32.53
N SER A 558 45.71 -16.73 32.76
CA SER A 558 46.21 -16.17 34.01
C SER A 558 45.59 -14.81 34.38
N GLU A 559 45.18 -14.02 33.38
CA GLU A 559 44.47 -12.74 33.56
C GLU A 559 43.01 -12.95 33.94
N GLN A 560 42.29 -13.83 33.23
CA GLN A 560 40.90 -14.19 33.57
C GLN A 560 40.80 -14.80 34.97
N ARG A 561 41.81 -15.59 35.38
CA ARG A 561 41.87 -16.17 36.71
C ARG A 561 42.13 -15.09 37.77
N LYS A 562 42.98 -14.10 37.50
CA LYS A 562 43.19 -12.93 38.37
C LYS A 562 41.94 -12.06 38.47
N ASP A 563 41.23 -11.82 37.36
CA ASP A 563 40.00 -11.04 37.32
C ASP A 563 38.83 -11.77 37.99
N PHE A 564 38.73 -13.09 37.84
CA PHE A 564 37.76 -13.92 38.56
C PHE A 564 38.04 -13.93 40.07
N ILE A 565 39.31 -14.04 40.48
CA ILE A 565 39.74 -13.95 41.87
C ILE A 565 39.49 -12.53 42.43
N LYS A 566 39.76 -11.47 41.65
CA LYS A 566 39.44 -10.07 42.00
C LYS A 566 37.94 -9.83 42.13
N ALA A 567 37.13 -10.37 41.23
CA ALA A 567 35.67 -10.27 41.24
C ALA A 567 35.03 -11.05 42.40
N LYS A 568 35.74 -12.03 42.95
CA LYS A 568 35.39 -12.74 44.19
C LYS A 568 35.99 -12.13 45.45
N GLN A 569 37.07 -11.35 45.35
CA GLN A 569 37.66 -10.66 46.50
C GLN A 569 36.69 -9.61 47.01
N GLY A 570 36.16 -9.85 48.22
CA GLY A 570 35.18 -8.99 48.87
C GLY A 570 33.74 -9.49 48.79
N LYS A 571 33.46 -10.57 48.05
CA LYS A 571 32.15 -11.24 48.08
C LYS A 571 32.13 -12.36 49.11
N THR A 572 31.09 -12.41 49.94
CA THR A 572 30.88 -13.54 50.84
C THR A 572 30.49 -14.81 50.06
N VAL A 573 30.63 -15.97 50.69
CA VAL A 573 30.16 -17.25 50.12
C VAL A 573 28.66 -17.19 49.81
N GLU A 574 27.90 -16.52 50.68
CA GLU A 574 26.45 -16.29 50.54
C GLU A 574 26.11 -15.42 49.34
N GLU A 575 26.88 -14.35 49.08
CA GLU A 575 26.68 -13.48 47.92
C GLU A 575 26.98 -14.20 46.60
N SER A 576 28.02 -15.05 46.58
CA SER A 576 28.34 -15.87 45.42
C SER A 576 27.29 -16.95 45.17
N GLN A 577 26.75 -17.56 46.23
CA GLN A 577 25.66 -18.54 46.17
C GLN A 577 24.38 -17.90 45.62
N LYS A 578 24.01 -16.73 46.11
CA LYS A 578 22.84 -15.97 45.65
C LYS A 578 22.95 -15.62 44.16
N GLU A 579 24.13 -15.24 43.68
CA GLU A 579 24.38 -14.95 42.27
C GLU A 579 24.21 -16.19 41.37
N ILE A 580 24.69 -17.36 41.83
CA ILE A 580 24.56 -18.63 41.09
C ILE A 580 23.09 -19.07 41.03
N VAL A 581 22.37 -19.03 42.16
CA VAL A 581 20.94 -19.37 42.24
C VAL A 581 20.12 -18.48 41.30
N VAL A 582 20.34 -17.17 41.31
CA VAL A 582 19.64 -16.23 40.41
C VAL A 582 19.91 -16.56 38.94
N LYS A 583 21.14 -16.92 38.57
CA LYS A 583 21.47 -17.32 37.19
C LYS A 583 20.80 -18.65 36.82
N ILE A 584 20.79 -19.64 37.70
CA ILE A 584 20.13 -20.94 37.46
C ILE A 584 18.65 -20.71 37.15
N VAL A 585 17.95 -19.97 38.00
CA VAL A 585 16.53 -19.67 37.82
C VAL A 585 16.32 -18.84 36.56
N GLY A 586 17.12 -17.79 36.33
CA GLY A 586 16.97 -16.91 35.18
C GLY A 586 17.26 -17.54 33.81
N TYR A 587 18.10 -18.58 33.74
CA TYR A 587 18.45 -19.26 32.48
C TYR A 587 17.70 -20.58 32.25
N LEU A 588 17.10 -21.17 33.28
CA LEU A 588 16.53 -22.53 33.20
C LEU A 588 15.07 -22.60 33.65
N GLY A 589 14.60 -21.64 34.45
CA GLY A 589 13.19 -21.55 34.84
C GLY A 589 12.34 -21.25 33.61
N ASN A 590 11.41 -22.16 33.30
CA ASN A 590 10.47 -21.98 32.21
C ASN A 590 9.20 -21.22 32.66
N GLN A 591 9.20 -20.68 33.88
CA GLN A 591 8.08 -19.97 34.50
C GLN A 591 6.82 -20.83 34.66
N ALA A 592 7.02 -22.16 34.63
CA ALA A 592 5.95 -23.13 34.83
C ALA A 592 5.57 -23.23 36.31
N LEU A 593 6.47 -22.80 37.21
CA LEU A 593 6.23 -22.65 38.65
C LEU A 593 6.24 -21.16 39.04
N GLU A 594 5.96 -20.86 40.30
CA GLU A 594 6.20 -19.52 40.84
C GLU A 594 7.71 -19.25 40.97
N GLU A 595 8.13 -18.02 40.69
CA GLU A 595 9.54 -17.60 40.81
C GLU A 595 10.12 -17.88 42.21
N ALA A 596 9.32 -17.68 43.26
CA ALA A 596 9.71 -18.01 44.63
C ALA A 596 9.99 -19.52 44.81
N THR A 597 9.18 -20.38 44.18
CA THR A 597 9.37 -21.83 44.18
C THR A 597 10.63 -22.21 43.40
N GLU A 598 10.82 -21.68 42.19
CA GLU A 598 12.01 -21.97 41.36
C GLU A 598 13.32 -21.62 42.10
N ARG A 599 13.35 -20.45 42.75
CA ARG A 599 14.46 -20.05 43.63
C ARG A 599 14.63 -20.99 44.81
N HIS A 600 13.55 -21.35 45.49
CA HIS A 600 13.61 -22.27 46.62
C HIS A 600 14.18 -23.64 46.23
N ILE A 601 13.76 -24.19 45.08
CA ILE A 601 14.27 -25.48 44.57
C ILE A 601 15.79 -25.40 44.35
N ALA A 602 16.27 -24.31 43.73
CA ALA A 602 17.70 -24.11 43.51
C ALA A 602 18.46 -23.94 44.83
N GLU A 603 17.96 -23.14 45.77
CA GLU A 603 18.57 -22.91 47.09
C GLU A 603 18.64 -24.18 47.94
N ASP A 604 17.54 -24.94 48.01
CA ASP A 604 17.48 -26.19 48.78
C ASP A 604 18.38 -27.27 48.16
N THR A 605 18.37 -27.37 46.82
CA THR A 605 19.28 -28.30 46.11
C THR A 605 20.75 -27.93 46.33
N TYR A 606 21.09 -26.65 46.34
CA TYR A 606 22.44 -26.18 46.61
C TYR A 606 22.85 -26.44 48.06
N SER A 607 21.97 -26.14 49.01
CA SER A 607 22.22 -26.28 50.45
C SER A 607 22.34 -27.74 50.88
N SER A 608 21.49 -28.62 50.36
CA SER A 608 21.59 -30.07 50.57
C SER A 608 22.88 -30.63 49.98
N PHE A 609 23.35 -30.09 48.87
CA PHE A 609 24.64 -30.48 48.29
C PHE A 609 25.82 -30.04 49.14
N LEU A 610 25.77 -28.85 49.78
CA LEU A 610 26.85 -28.35 50.65
C LEU A 610 26.96 -29.09 52.00
N LYS A 611 25.88 -29.69 52.50
CA LYS A 611 25.87 -30.44 53.77
C LYS A 611 26.47 -31.86 53.66
N ILE A 612 26.77 -32.32 52.45
CA ILE A 612 27.48 -33.58 52.13
C ILE A 612 28.91 -33.22 51.77
#